data_AF-A0A836AHH9-F1
#
_entry.id   AF-A0A836AHH9-F1
#
_cell.length_a   1.000
_cell.length_b   1.000
_cell.length_c   1.000
_cell.angle_alpha   90.00
_cell.angle_beta   90.00
_cell.angle_gamma   90.00
#
_symmetry.space_group_name_H-M   'P 1'
#
loop_
_entity.id
_entity.type
_entity.pdbx_description
1 polymer ?
#
loop_
_entity_poly.entity_id
_entity_poly.type
_entity_poly.pdbx_seq_one_letter_code
_entity_poly.pdbx_strand_id
1 'polypeptide(L)'
;MPLWHAEGGHRDGDGSGALASAVGSPQEELSSVPWAEVQSRLLALQRSGGLCVQPRPLTELDVHHRLLRYTNYQVALANKGLLPARAALPWGGGAAFLSRGLALNVDLLLFRGPFSLFRGGWELPDAYKRGDRRAALAARWRRTVLLLAAANLALSPLVLAWQVLHAFYSHAELLRREPGALGMRRWSRLARLQLRHFNELPHELRARLARAYRPAAAFLRAAAPPAPLLALLARQLVFFAGAPLAALLVLTVYDEDVLAVEHVLTAMTALGIAATVARSFIPDEQGQGRSPQLLLQAALAHMHYLPEETGPAGRTSSYRQMARLLQYRAVSLVEELLSPVLTPLFLIFWFRPRALEIIDFFRHFTVDVAGVGDICSFALMDVKRHGHPQWLSEGQTEASLSQRAEDGKTELSLMRFSLVHPQWRPPGHSSKFLGHLRGRVQQDAAAWGASSVRSPPAPGILSDSPSPLPEAFLANLLVQPLRPPQDLSPTAPCPAAATASLLASLSRITQDSSCMSPGGTGGQKLAQLPELASAEMSLHAIYLHQLHQQQQQQQELWGEASASPLSRPWPSPPQTLSPDEEKPCWSSDGSSPASSPRQQWRAQRTQSLFPGGFQEPTDTQKEPGQATSTD
;
A
#
# COMPACT_ATOMS: atom_id res chain seq x y z
N MET A 1 7.50 -4.43 23.37
CA MET A 1 8.61 -4.74 24.29
C MET A 1 9.96 -4.69 23.55
N PRO A 2 10.56 -3.50 23.40
CA PRO A 2 12.03 -3.41 23.36
C PRO A 2 12.58 -2.28 24.25
N LEU A 3 11.82 -1.83 25.26
CA LEU A 3 12.24 -0.76 26.17
C LEU A 3 13.13 -1.26 27.33
N TRP A 4 13.27 -2.57 27.52
CA TRP A 4 13.78 -3.16 28.77
C TRP A 4 15.01 -4.08 28.62
N HIS A 5 15.66 -4.12 27.46
CA HIS A 5 16.92 -4.86 27.32
C HIS A 5 18.10 -3.90 27.22
N ALA A 6 18.50 -3.40 28.39
CA ALA A 6 19.87 -3.00 28.65
C ALA A 6 20.20 -3.48 30.07
N GLU A 7 21.10 -4.47 30.13
CA GLU A 7 21.80 -5.01 31.31
C GLU A 7 21.01 -5.92 32.27
N GLY A 8 21.57 -7.12 32.50
CA GLY A 8 21.17 -8.06 33.56
C GLY A 8 20.40 -9.29 33.06
N GLY A 9 21.00 -10.46 33.20
CA GLY A 9 20.47 -11.74 32.71
C GLY A 9 19.19 -12.23 33.39
N HIS A 10 18.51 -13.14 32.67
CA HIS A 10 17.49 -14.09 33.14
C HIS A 10 16.35 -13.54 34.01
N ARG A 11 15.19 -13.27 33.38
CA ARG A 11 13.84 -13.47 33.93
C ARG A 11 12.79 -13.17 32.85
N ASP A 12 12.40 -14.17 32.07
CA ASP A 12 11.31 -14.09 31.08
C ASP A 12 9.90 -14.06 31.72
N GLY A 13 9.78 -13.72 33.01
CA GLY A 13 8.51 -13.70 33.76
C GLY A 13 8.07 -12.35 34.35
N ASP A 14 8.96 -11.36 34.48
CA ASP A 14 8.71 -10.13 35.27
C ASP A 14 8.26 -8.90 34.44
N GLY A 15 8.21 -9.02 33.11
CA GLY A 15 7.97 -7.86 32.23
C GLY A 15 6.56 -7.24 32.35
N SER A 16 5.54 -8.06 32.65
CA SER A 16 4.16 -7.59 32.81
C SER A 16 3.94 -6.91 34.17
N GLY A 17 4.58 -7.41 35.24
CA GLY A 17 4.54 -6.79 36.56
C GLY A 17 5.31 -5.46 36.60
N ALA A 18 6.45 -5.39 35.92
CA ALA A 18 7.22 -4.15 35.75
C ALA A 18 6.44 -3.10 34.95
N LEU A 19 5.68 -3.51 33.93
CA LEU A 19 4.83 -2.60 33.16
C LEU A 19 3.63 -2.12 33.98
N ALA A 20 2.94 -3.02 34.69
CA ALA A 20 1.77 -2.70 35.51
C ALA A 20 2.14 -1.72 36.64
N SER A 21 3.26 -1.97 37.33
CA SER A 21 3.79 -1.09 38.37
C SER A 21 4.26 0.26 37.81
N ALA A 22 4.94 0.27 36.67
CA ALA A 22 5.37 1.52 36.02
C ALA A 22 4.15 2.35 35.57
N VAL A 23 3.19 1.74 34.88
CA VAL A 23 2.00 2.43 34.33
C VAL A 23 0.99 2.80 35.43
N GLY A 24 1.13 2.28 36.65
CA GLY A 24 0.24 2.56 37.78
C GLY A 24 -1.15 1.96 37.61
N SER A 25 -1.26 0.81 36.92
CA SER A 25 -2.52 0.08 36.71
C SER A 25 -2.38 -1.38 37.10
N PRO A 26 -3.39 -2.00 37.74
CA PRO A 26 -3.38 -3.42 38.01
C PRO A 26 -3.32 -4.22 36.70
N GLN A 27 -2.66 -5.38 36.74
CA GLN A 27 -2.37 -6.20 35.57
C GLN A 27 -3.63 -6.65 34.81
N GLU A 28 -4.74 -6.83 35.53
CA GLU A 28 -6.05 -7.23 34.96
C GLU A 28 -6.66 -6.13 34.09
N GLU A 29 -6.47 -4.86 34.45
CA GLU A 29 -7.01 -3.72 33.72
C GLU A 29 -6.22 -3.38 32.46
N LEU A 30 -4.97 -3.82 32.35
CA LEU A 30 -4.06 -3.49 31.25
C LEU A 30 -4.63 -3.83 29.86
N SER A 31 -5.50 -4.85 29.78
CA SER A 31 -6.16 -5.26 28.53
C SER A 31 -7.22 -4.26 28.03
N SER A 32 -7.78 -3.46 28.95
CA SER A 32 -8.84 -2.47 28.68
C SER A 32 -8.30 -1.06 28.42
N VAL A 33 -7.05 -0.79 28.82
CA VAL A 33 -6.44 0.54 28.69
C VAL A 33 -6.08 0.82 27.23
N PRO A 34 -6.53 1.95 26.64
CA PRO A 34 -6.14 2.32 25.29
C PRO A 34 -4.66 2.65 25.19
N TRP A 35 -4.04 2.35 24.04
CA TRP A 35 -2.61 2.58 23.83
C TRP A 35 -2.19 4.05 24.05
N ALA A 36 -3.03 5.01 23.66
CA ALA A 36 -2.74 6.43 23.85
C ALA A 36 -2.53 6.80 25.32
N GLU A 37 -3.32 6.19 26.22
CA GLU A 37 -3.18 6.39 27.66
C GLU A 37 -1.89 5.74 28.19
N VAL A 38 -1.60 4.50 27.78
CA VAL A 38 -0.33 3.83 28.13
C VAL A 38 0.87 4.66 27.70
N GLN A 39 0.84 5.21 26.49
CA GLN A 39 1.89 6.07 25.97
C GLN A 39 2.02 7.37 26.77
N SER A 40 0.91 8.02 27.12
CA SER A 40 0.93 9.25 27.93
C SER A 40 1.53 9.04 29.32
N ARG A 41 1.17 7.92 29.97
CA ARG A 41 1.71 7.52 31.27
C ARG A 41 3.21 7.20 31.16
N LEU A 42 3.63 6.50 30.11
CA LEU A 42 5.05 6.25 29.83
C LEU A 42 5.87 7.54 29.71
N LEU A 43 5.34 8.54 29.03
CA LEU A 43 6.00 9.84 28.90
C LEU A 43 6.03 10.62 30.23
N ALA A 44 4.97 10.53 31.04
CA ALA A 44 4.95 11.14 32.37
C ALA A 44 5.99 10.49 33.31
N LEU A 45 6.11 9.17 33.27
CA LEU A 45 7.11 8.43 34.06
C LEU A 45 8.54 8.82 33.70
N GLN A 46 8.81 8.99 32.41
CA GLN A 46 10.13 9.43 31.94
C GLN A 46 10.48 10.82 32.48
N ARG A 47 9.51 11.75 32.55
CA ARG A 47 9.71 13.07 33.16
C ARG A 47 9.94 12.99 34.67
N SER A 48 9.30 12.03 35.35
CA SER A 48 9.50 11.80 36.79
C SER A 48 10.84 11.15 37.15
N GLY A 49 11.70 10.85 36.17
CA GLY A 49 13.03 10.26 36.38
C GLY A 49 13.02 8.73 36.53
N GLY A 50 11.86 8.08 36.40
CA GLY A 50 11.74 6.61 36.52
C GLY A 50 12.34 5.81 35.34
N LEU A 51 12.79 6.49 34.28
CA LEU A 51 13.42 5.88 33.11
C LEU A 51 14.74 6.61 32.76
N CYS A 52 15.87 5.99 33.10
CA CYS A 52 17.24 6.39 32.73
C CYS A 52 17.56 5.96 31.27
N VAL A 53 18.37 6.58 30.40
CA VAL A 53 19.21 7.79 30.39
C VAL A 53 19.12 8.33 28.94
N GLN A 54 18.42 9.43 28.71
CA GLN A 54 18.63 10.25 27.51
C GLN A 54 18.89 11.69 27.95
N PRO A 55 19.76 12.44 27.26
CA PRO A 55 19.98 13.86 27.55
C PRO A 55 18.75 14.73 27.23
N ARG A 56 17.74 14.18 26.54
CA ARG A 56 16.53 14.89 26.09
C ARG A 56 15.25 14.20 26.57
N PRO A 57 14.15 14.93 26.78
CA PRO A 57 12.85 14.33 27.08
C PRO A 57 12.39 13.44 25.92
N LEU A 58 11.80 12.30 26.25
CA LEU A 58 11.28 11.35 25.28
C LEU A 58 10.07 11.96 24.56
N THR A 59 10.05 11.92 23.24
CA THR A 59 8.88 12.36 22.46
C THR A 59 7.99 11.17 22.08
N GLU A 60 6.74 11.45 21.75
CA GLU A 60 5.82 10.44 21.21
C GLU A 60 6.38 9.75 19.96
N LEU A 61 7.06 10.51 19.10
CA LEU A 61 7.70 10.00 17.90
C LEU A 61 8.86 9.05 18.23
N ASP A 62 9.65 9.34 19.26
CA ASP A 62 10.75 8.46 19.68
C ASP A 62 10.24 7.09 20.16
N VAL A 63 9.09 7.05 20.85
CA VAL A 63 8.42 5.79 21.25
C VAL A 63 8.07 4.97 20.01
N HIS A 64 7.49 5.61 19.00
CA HIS A 64 7.14 4.96 17.74
C HIS A 64 8.36 4.47 16.98
N HIS A 65 9.44 5.24 16.93
CA HIS A 65 10.69 4.82 16.31
C HIS A 65 11.29 3.60 16.99
N ARG A 66 11.25 3.52 18.32
CA ARG A 66 11.71 2.34 19.07
C ARG A 66 10.84 1.10 18.80
N LEU A 67 9.52 1.27 18.73
CA LEU A 67 8.59 0.15 18.50
C LEU A 67 8.58 -0.33 17.04
N LEU A 68 8.71 0.60 16.09
CA LEU A 68 8.46 0.37 14.68
C LEU A 68 9.72 0.44 13.80
N ARG A 69 10.93 0.49 14.39
CA ARG A 69 12.22 0.61 13.67
C ARG A 69 12.27 -0.24 12.41
N TYR A 70 12.18 -1.55 12.56
CA TYR A 70 12.26 -2.49 11.44
C TYR A 70 11.05 -2.45 10.53
N THR A 71 9.88 -2.20 11.10
CA THR A 71 8.66 -2.11 10.32
C THR A 71 8.67 -0.91 9.38
N ASN A 72 9.21 0.23 9.81
CA ASN A 72 9.39 1.40 8.96
C ASN A 72 10.37 1.12 7.81
N TYR A 73 11.45 0.35 8.04
CA TYR A 73 12.31 -0.12 6.95
C TYR A 73 11.56 -1.05 5.98
N GLN A 74 10.76 -1.99 6.46
CA GLN A 74 9.95 -2.87 5.60
C GLN A 74 8.94 -2.08 4.76
N VAL A 75 8.31 -1.06 5.35
CA VAL A 75 7.38 -0.15 4.65
C VAL A 75 8.10 0.66 3.57
N ALA A 76 9.30 1.18 3.86
CA ALA A 76 10.12 1.91 2.90
C ALA A 76 10.64 1.01 1.77
N LEU A 77 11.10 -0.21 2.08
CA LEU A 77 11.51 -1.20 1.08
C LEU A 77 10.34 -1.58 0.16
N ALA A 78 9.12 -1.74 0.72
CA ALA A 78 7.92 -2.00 -0.06
C ALA A 78 7.56 -0.82 -0.98
N ASN A 79 7.61 0.42 -0.48
CA ASN A 79 7.30 1.63 -1.25
C ASN A 79 8.31 1.87 -2.37
N LYS A 80 9.59 1.55 -2.15
CA LYS A 80 10.66 1.62 -3.16
C LYS A 80 10.70 0.44 -4.14
N GLY A 81 9.81 -0.55 -3.99
CA GLY A 81 9.81 -1.74 -4.85
C GLY A 81 11.04 -2.64 -4.67
N LEU A 82 11.68 -2.56 -3.49
CA LEU A 82 12.83 -3.40 -3.08
C LEU A 82 12.42 -4.66 -2.31
N LEU A 83 11.14 -4.84 -2.03
CA LEU A 83 10.56 -6.15 -1.72
C LEU A 83 9.95 -6.78 -2.98
N PRO A 84 9.87 -8.12 -3.07
CA PRO A 84 9.37 -8.84 -4.24
C PRO A 84 7.89 -8.55 -4.49
N ALA A 85 7.64 -7.46 -5.21
CA ALA A 85 6.31 -7.06 -5.64
C ALA A 85 5.99 -7.55 -7.05
N ARG A 86 7.01 -7.86 -7.87
CA ARG A 86 6.85 -8.23 -9.29
C ARG A 86 8.01 -9.12 -9.72
N ALA A 87 7.83 -10.44 -9.72
CA ALA A 87 8.67 -11.36 -10.47
C ALA A 87 7.95 -11.66 -11.79
N ALA A 88 8.64 -11.43 -12.91
CA ALA A 88 8.16 -11.90 -14.20
C ALA A 88 8.23 -13.43 -14.19
N LEU A 89 7.07 -14.07 -14.32
CA LEU A 89 7.02 -15.52 -14.45
C LEU A 89 7.48 -15.91 -15.87
N PRO A 90 8.16 -17.05 -16.04
CA PRO A 90 8.68 -17.48 -17.34
C PRO A 90 7.59 -17.68 -18.40
N TRP A 91 6.36 -18.00 -18.00
CA TRP A 91 5.18 -18.18 -18.87
C TRP A 91 4.35 -16.90 -19.10
N GLY A 92 4.91 -15.73 -18.79
CA GLY A 92 4.23 -14.45 -18.93
C GLY A 92 3.43 -14.06 -17.69
N GLY A 93 3.38 -12.74 -17.42
CA GLY A 93 2.74 -12.15 -16.24
C GLY A 93 3.71 -11.82 -15.10
N GLY A 94 3.26 -10.96 -14.19
CA GLY A 94 4.02 -10.57 -12.99
C GLY A 94 3.29 -11.05 -11.74
N ALA A 95 3.95 -11.86 -10.92
CA ALA A 95 3.44 -12.27 -9.62
C ALA A 95 4.14 -11.50 -8.49
N ALA A 96 3.35 -10.96 -7.58
CA ALA A 96 3.80 -10.51 -6.28
C ALA A 96 3.74 -11.71 -5.33
N PHE A 97 4.84 -12.02 -4.64
CA PHE A 97 4.89 -13.15 -3.73
C PHE A 97 5.53 -12.68 -2.42
N LEU A 98 4.75 -12.69 -1.34
CA LEU A 98 5.22 -12.34 -0.01
C LEU A 98 4.47 -13.19 1.01
N SER A 99 4.86 -14.46 1.09
CA SER A 99 4.35 -15.42 2.08
C SER A 99 4.89 -15.16 3.50
N ARG A 100 4.41 -15.90 4.52
CA ARG A 100 5.03 -15.88 5.87
C ARG A 100 6.48 -16.33 5.82
N GLY A 101 6.76 -17.41 5.08
CA GLY A 101 8.09 -18.00 4.99
C GLY A 101 9.10 -17.03 4.37
N LEU A 102 8.73 -16.33 3.29
CA LEU A 102 9.60 -15.33 2.69
C LEU A 102 9.76 -14.11 3.60
N ALA A 103 8.68 -13.61 4.20
CA ALA A 103 8.75 -12.48 5.12
C ALA A 103 9.66 -12.77 6.33
N LEU A 104 9.62 -14.00 6.86
CA LEU A 104 10.51 -14.46 7.92
C LEU A 104 11.97 -14.45 7.46
N ASN A 105 12.26 -15.00 6.27
CA ASN A 105 13.61 -15.01 5.73
C ASN A 105 14.16 -13.60 5.49
N VAL A 106 13.33 -12.68 5.01
CA VAL A 106 13.70 -11.26 4.86
C VAL A 106 14.00 -10.62 6.21
N ASP A 107 13.18 -10.90 7.23
CA ASP A 107 13.38 -10.37 8.58
C ASP A 107 14.67 -10.91 9.22
N LEU A 108 14.98 -12.19 9.02
CA LEU A 108 16.24 -12.82 9.44
C LEU A 108 17.45 -12.21 8.71
N LEU A 109 17.36 -12.01 7.39
CA LEU A 109 18.45 -11.45 6.59
C LEU A 109 18.75 -9.99 6.90
N LEU A 110 17.72 -9.19 7.19
CA LEU A 110 17.88 -7.74 7.32
C LEU A 110 18.00 -7.29 8.79
N PHE A 111 17.23 -7.88 9.70
CA PHE A 111 17.00 -7.27 11.03
C PHE A 111 17.34 -8.16 12.23
N ARG A 112 16.87 -9.43 12.26
CA ARG A 112 16.87 -10.25 13.49
C ARG A 112 17.75 -11.50 13.45
N GLY A 113 18.35 -11.83 12.31
CA GLY A 113 19.20 -13.03 12.20
C GLY A 113 20.65 -12.82 12.66
N PRO A 114 21.42 -13.91 12.78
CA PRO A 114 22.85 -13.86 13.10
C PRO A 114 23.68 -13.15 12.03
N PHE A 115 23.16 -13.09 10.80
CA PHE A 115 23.76 -12.38 9.67
C PHE A 115 23.00 -11.09 9.31
N SER A 116 22.19 -10.57 10.24
CA SER A 116 21.44 -9.33 10.03
C SER A 116 22.37 -8.13 9.85
N LEU A 117 21.82 -7.06 9.29
CA LEU A 117 22.55 -5.82 9.07
C LEU A 117 22.73 -5.03 10.37
N PHE A 118 21.82 -5.18 11.33
CA PHE A 118 21.81 -4.42 12.59
C PHE A 118 22.57 -5.13 13.70
N ARG A 119 23.43 -4.40 14.40
CA ARG A 119 24.11 -4.83 15.62
C ARG A 119 23.30 -4.42 16.85
N GLY A 120 23.19 -5.31 17.83
CA GLY A 120 22.50 -5.03 19.11
C GLY A 120 21.00 -4.73 18.98
N GLY A 121 20.43 -4.83 17.78
CA GLY A 121 19.03 -4.53 17.50
C GLY A 121 18.73 -3.05 17.19
N TRP A 122 19.71 -2.15 17.25
CA TRP A 122 19.46 -0.70 17.15
C TRP A 122 20.48 0.12 16.37
N GLU A 123 21.63 -0.46 16.04
CA GLU A 123 22.70 0.24 15.33
C GLU A 123 23.02 -0.46 14.00
N LEU A 124 23.16 0.32 12.93
CA LEU A 124 23.69 -0.14 11.66
C LEU A 124 25.21 0.11 11.67
N PRO A 125 26.06 -0.92 11.50
CA PRO A 125 27.51 -0.74 11.54
C PRO A 125 28.01 0.31 10.55
N ASP A 126 28.98 1.13 10.97
CA ASP A 126 29.53 2.24 10.16
C ASP A 126 30.11 1.82 8.80
N ALA A 127 30.43 0.52 8.64
CA ALA A 127 30.82 -0.03 7.36
C ALA A 127 29.72 0.14 6.29
N TYR A 128 28.44 0.05 6.67
CA TYR A 128 27.29 0.23 5.77
C TYR A 128 26.95 1.70 5.52
N LYS A 129 27.34 2.59 6.43
CA LYS A 129 27.17 4.06 6.29
C LYS A 129 28.19 4.65 5.31
N ARG A 130 29.39 4.07 5.22
CA ARG A 130 30.46 4.49 4.31
C ARG A 130 30.32 3.90 2.91
N GLY A 131 30.78 4.66 1.90
CA GLY A 131 30.69 4.26 0.49
C GLY A 131 31.74 3.26 0.02
N ASP A 132 32.90 3.24 0.67
CA ASP A 132 34.13 2.63 0.16
C ASP A 132 34.04 1.10 0.02
N ARG A 133 33.32 0.44 0.94
CA ARG A 133 33.21 -1.03 0.99
C ARG A 133 31.90 -1.58 0.43
N ARG A 134 31.13 -0.77 -0.32
CA ARG A 134 29.78 -1.16 -0.80
C ARG A 134 29.77 -2.47 -1.59
N ALA A 135 30.75 -2.68 -2.47
CA ALA A 135 30.82 -3.87 -3.32
C ALA A 135 31.16 -5.12 -2.51
N ALA A 136 32.09 -5.00 -1.56
CA ALA A 136 32.49 -6.09 -0.66
C ALA A 136 31.33 -6.49 0.27
N LEU A 137 30.61 -5.52 0.84
CA LEU A 137 29.42 -5.76 1.66
C LEU A 137 28.31 -6.44 0.86
N ALA A 138 28.04 -5.96 -0.36
CA ALA A 138 27.08 -6.59 -1.26
C ALA A 138 27.50 -8.01 -1.66
N ALA A 139 28.80 -8.29 -1.84
CA ALA A 139 29.29 -9.64 -2.11
C ALA A 139 29.11 -10.59 -0.91
N ARG A 140 29.43 -10.12 0.31
CA ARG A 140 29.19 -10.88 1.55
C ARG A 140 27.70 -11.17 1.75
N TRP A 141 26.85 -10.18 1.53
CA TRP A 141 25.41 -10.34 1.67
C TRP A 141 24.86 -11.33 0.62
N ARG A 142 25.34 -11.28 -0.63
CA ARG A 142 25.00 -12.28 -1.67
C ARG A 142 25.34 -13.71 -1.26
N ARG A 143 26.50 -13.94 -0.63
CA ARG A 143 26.87 -15.27 -0.10
C ARG A 143 25.95 -15.70 1.02
N THR A 144 25.60 -14.78 1.92
CA THR A 144 24.67 -15.03 3.04
C THR A 144 23.29 -15.42 2.53
N VAL A 145 22.75 -14.68 1.54
CA VAL A 145 21.47 -14.99 0.90
C VAL A 145 21.50 -16.37 0.24
N LEU A 146 22.61 -16.72 -0.44
CA LEU A 146 22.77 -18.03 -1.06
C LEU A 146 22.80 -19.17 -0.03
N LEU A 147 23.55 -19.00 1.07
CA LEU A 147 23.60 -19.98 2.16
C LEU A 147 22.23 -20.18 2.81
N LEU A 148 21.52 -19.08 3.09
CA LEU A 148 20.17 -19.15 3.64
C LEU A 148 19.20 -19.81 2.65
N ALA A 149 19.30 -19.50 1.36
CA ALA A 149 18.47 -20.15 0.34
C ALA A 149 18.75 -21.65 0.23
N ALA A 150 20.02 -22.07 0.29
CA ALA A 150 20.40 -23.47 0.30
C ALA A 150 19.85 -24.21 1.54
N ALA A 151 19.91 -23.57 2.71
CA ALA A 151 19.30 -24.11 3.93
C ALA A 151 17.77 -24.24 3.80
N ASN A 152 17.08 -23.22 3.27
CA ASN A 152 15.63 -23.30 3.03
C ASN A 152 15.29 -24.38 2.00
N LEU A 153 16.12 -24.57 0.97
CA LEU A 153 15.91 -25.62 -0.04
C LEU A 153 16.08 -27.01 0.57
N ALA A 154 17.10 -27.22 1.39
CA ALA A 154 17.32 -28.48 2.11
C ALA A 154 16.18 -28.81 3.09
N LEU A 155 15.65 -27.79 3.78
CA LEU A 155 14.53 -27.95 4.72
C LEU A 155 13.15 -27.96 4.01
N SER A 156 13.09 -27.63 2.72
CA SER A 156 11.83 -27.48 1.99
C SER A 156 10.90 -28.70 2.03
N PRO A 157 11.35 -29.97 1.86
CA PRO A 157 10.43 -31.11 1.91
C PRO A 157 9.77 -31.28 3.28
N LEU A 158 10.54 -31.09 4.36
CA LEU A 158 10.03 -31.20 5.73
C LEU A 158 9.02 -30.09 6.05
N VAL A 159 9.36 -28.85 5.71
CA VAL A 159 8.47 -27.70 5.94
C VAL A 159 7.22 -27.81 5.08
N LEU A 160 7.32 -28.31 3.84
CA LEU A 160 6.17 -28.55 2.97
C LEU A 160 5.24 -29.62 3.56
N ALA A 161 5.77 -30.75 4.01
CA ALA A 161 4.98 -31.79 4.66
C ALA A 161 4.21 -31.26 5.88
N TRP A 162 4.88 -30.47 6.73
CA TRP A 162 4.25 -29.80 7.87
C TRP A 162 3.16 -28.80 7.44
N GLN A 163 3.42 -27.98 6.43
CA GLN A 163 2.45 -27.00 5.90
C GLN A 163 1.20 -27.69 5.34
N VAL A 164 1.36 -28.79 4.59
CA VAL A 164 0.23 -29.58 4.07
C VAL A 164 -0.61 -30.10 5.23
N LEU A 165 0.02 -30.72 6.23
CA LEU A 165 -0.66 -31.28 7.38
C LEU A 165 -1.40 -30.20 8.19
N HIS A 166 -0.73 -29.08 8.47
CA HIS A 166 -1.33 -27.96 9.18
C HIS A 166 -2.47 -27.32 8.38
N ALA A 167 -2.32 -27.16 7.06
CA ALA A 167 -3.37 -26.62 6.20
C ALA A 167 -4.61 -27.54 6.20
N PHE A 168 -4.41 -28.86 6.13
CA PHE A 168 -5.49 -29.84 6.24
C PHE A 168 -6.23 -29.69 7.57
N TYR A 169 -5.54 -29.76 8.72
CA TYR A 169 -6.20 -29.67 10.02
C TYR A 169 -6.88 -28.32 10.29
N SER A 170 -6.33 -27.22 9.78
CA SER A 170 -6.88 -25.88 10.04
C SER A 170 -7.99 -25.45 9.07
N HIS A 171 -8.09 -26.05 7.88
CA HIS A 171 -9.03 -25.60 6.85
C HIS A 171 -9.98 -26.70 6.32
N ALA A 172 -9.78 -27.99 6.64
CA ALA A 172 -10.68 -29.05 6.19
C ALA A 172 -12.11 -28.87 6.72
N GLU A 173 -12.27 -28.47 7.98
CA GLU A 173 -13.58 -28.18 8.56
C GLU A 173 -14.26 -26.98 7.90
N LEU A 174 -13.49 -25.92 7.62
CA LEU A 174 -13.98 -24.74 6.92
C LEU A 174 -14.42 -25.07 5.49
N LEU A 175 -13.66 -25.91 4.77
CA LEU A 175 -14.01 -26.37 3.44
C LEU A 175 -15.30 -27.20 3.44
N ARG A 176 -15.50 -28.03 4.48
CA ARG A 176 -16.71 -28.86 4.64
C ARG A 176 -17.94 -28.04 5.01
N ARG A 177 -17.82 -27.06 5.93
CA ARG A 177 -18.95 -26.26 6.42
C ARG A 177 -19.33 -25.13 5.48
N GLU A 178 -18.34 -24.37 5.01
CA GLU A 178 -18.56 -23.14 4.24
C GLU A 178 -17.54 -23.03 3.10
N PRO A 179 -17.73 -23.74 1.97
CA PRO A 179 -16.81 -23.67 0.83
C PRO A 179 -16.68 -22.24 0.28
N GLY A 180 -17.75 -21.42 0.39
CA GLY A 180 -17.74 -20.00 0.02
C GLY A 180 -16.77 -19.13 0.84
N ALA A 181 -16.36 -19.55 2.04
CA ALA A 181 -15.42 -18.81 2.87
C ALA A 181 -14.01 -18.73 2.25
N LEU A 182 -13.64 -19.68 1.37
CA LEU A 182 -12.40 -19.63 0.59
C LEU A 182 -12.45 -18.64 -0.57
N GLY A 183 -13.66 -18.36 -1.06
CA GLY A 183 -13.96 -17.31 -2.05
C GLY A 183 -14.00 -15.90 -1.45
N MET A 184 -13.94 -15.77 -0.12
CA MET A 184 -13.79 -14.46 0.52
C MET A 184 -12.41 -13.88 0.25
N ARG A 185 -12.35 -12.55 0.13
CA ARG A 185 -11.10 -11.83 -0.12
C ARG A 185 -10.46 -11.40 1.20
N ARG A 186 -9.14 -11.20 1.19
CA ARG A 186 -8.37 -10.71 2.33
C ARG A 186 -7.25 -9.79 1.88
N TRP A 187 -6.86 -8.86 2.74
CA TRP A 187 -5.68 -8.03 2.51
C TRP A 187 -4.42 -8.90 2.41
N SER A 188 -3.73 -8.82 1.27
CA SER A 188 -2.45 -9.51 1.05
C SER A 188 -1.39 -8.98 2.02
N ARG A 189 -0.33 -9.76 2.28
CA ARG A 189 0.74 -9.31 3.19
C ARG A 189 1.46 -8.10 2.64
N LEU A 190 1.71 -8.11 1.32
CA LEU A 190 2.32 -6.98 0.64
C LEU A 190 1.43 -5.74 0.71
N ALA A 191 0.11 -5.88 0.51
CA ALA A 191 -0.83 -4.77 0.65
C ALA A 191 -0.75 -4.12 2.03
N ARG A 192 -0.59 -4.91 3.10
CA ARG A 192 -0.43 -4.35 4.45
C ARG A 192 0.84 -3.52 4.61
N LEU A 193 1.91 -3.79 3.86
CA LEU A 193 3.12 -2.96 3.88
C LEU A 193 2.98 -1.73 2.97
N GLN A 194 2.35 -1.90 1.81
CA GLN A 194 2.13 -0.82 0.84
C GLN A 194 1.17 0.24 1.39
N LEU A 195 0.05 -0.19 1.97
CA LEU A 195 -0.99 0.70 2.51
C LEU A 195 -0.63 1.29 3.88
N ARG A 196 0.35 0.74 4.59
CA ARG A 196 0.75 1.21 5.93
C ARG A 196 1.53 2.51 5.86
N HIS A 197 1.19 3.46 6.72
CA HIS A 197 1.93 4.72 6.91
C HIS A 197 3.23 4.48 7.68
N PHE A 198 4.17 5.43 7.59
CA PHE A 198 5.29 5.46 8.52
C PHE A 198 4.79 5.74 9.94
N ASN A 199 5.41 5.10 10.93
CA ASN A 199 5.05 5.20 12.35
C ASN A 199 3.60 4.81 12.70
N GLU A 200 2.90 4.07 11.84
CA GLU A 200 1.57 3.53 12.14
C GLU A 200 1.67 2.21 12.92
N LEU A 201 0.97 2.11 14.06
CA LEU A 201 0.99 0.91 14.89
C LEU A 201 0.15 -0.23 14.29
N PRO A 202 0.42 -1.50 14.64
CA PRO A 202 -0.26 -2.64 14.02
C PRO A 202 -1.77 -2.67 14.26
N HIS A 203 -2.25 -2.25 15.42
CA HIS A 203 -3.68 -2.23 15.73
C HIS A 203 -4.42 -1.12 14.96
N GLU A 204 -3.81 0.06 14.81
CA GLU A 204 -4.37 1.16 14.04
C GLU A 204 -4.50 0.80 12.55
N LEU A 205 -3.46 0.15 11.99
CA LEU A 205 -3.52 -0.36 10.62
C LEU A 205 -4.66 -1.36 10.45
N ARG A 206 -4.83 -2.30 11.40
CA ARG A 206 -5.90 -3.30 11.33
C ARG A 206 -7.27 -2.64 11.39
N ALA A 207 -7.49 -1.68 12.30
CA ALA A 207 -8.75 -0.95 12.42
C ALA A 207 -9.09 -0.19 11.12
N ARG A 208 -8.09 0.45 10.51
CA ARG A 208 -8.24 1.17 9.23
C ARG A 208 -8.55 0.22 8.06
N LEU A 209 -7.81 -0.87 7.92
CA LEU A 209 -8.04 -1.86 6.87
C LEU A 209 -9.35 -2.65 7.07
N ALA A 210 -9.82 -2.81 8.31
CA ALA A 210 -11.13 -3.40 8.59
C ALA A 210 -12.27 -2.51 8.07
N ARG A 211 -12.20 -1.20 8.30
CA ARG A 211 -13.17 -0.22 7.75
C ARG A 211 -13.11 -0.15 6.23
N ALA A 212 -11.92 -0.19 5.64
CA ALA A 212 -11.74 -0.23 4.20
C ALA A 212 -12.24 -1.52 3.52
N TYR A 213 -12.39 -2.62 4.25
CA TYR A 213 -12.66 -3.94 3.66
C TYR A 213 -14.01 -4.00 2.94
N ARG A 214 -15.09 -3.53 3.58
CA ARG A 214 -16.45 -3.55 3.01
C ARG A 214 -16.54 -2.76 1.69
N PRO A 215 -16.15 -1.48 1.62
CA PRO A 215 -16.21 -0.73 0.37
C PRO A 215 -15.27 -1.29 -0.71
N ALA A 216 -14.07 -1.77 -0.35
CA ALA A 216 -13.14 -2.37 -1.30
C ALA A 216 -13.67 -3.70 -1.90
N ALA A 217 -14.28 -4.55 -1.07
CA ALA A 217 -14.91 -5.79 -1.52
C ALA A 217 -16.12 -5.51 -2.40
N ALA A 218 -16.95 -4.51 -2.05
CA ALA A 218 -18.08 -4.08 -2.86
C ALA A 218 -17.62 -3.53 -4.23
N PHE A 219 -16.55 -2.72 -4.25
CA PHE A 219 -15.94 -2.24 -5.49
C PHE A 219 -15.52 -3.41 -6.40
N LEU A 220 -14.83 -4.41 -5.86
CA LEU A 220 -14.39 -5.57 -6.65
C LEU A 220 -15.55 -6.40 -7.20
N ARG A 221 -16.70 -6.45 -6.51
CA ARG A 221 -17.90 -7.11 -7.02
C ARG A 221 -18.55 -6.28 -8.13
N ALA A 222 -18.67 -4.96 -7.94
CA ALA A 222 -19.30 -4.06 -8.92
C ALA A 222 -18.45 -3.82 -10.17
N ALA A 223 -17.11 -3.79 -10.03
CA ALA A 223 -16.17 -3.54 -11.12
C ALA A 223 -15.63 -4.83 -11.76
N ALA A 224 -16.14 -6.01 -11.35
CA ALA A 224 -15.71 -7.29 -11.90
C ALA A 224 -15.92 -7.32 -13.42
N PRO A 225 -14.92 -7.74 -14.22
CA PRO A 225 -15.14 -7.94 -15.64
C PRO A 225 -16.17 -9.07 -15.83
N PRO A 226 -17.10 -8.93 -16.79
CA PRO A 226 -18.06 -9.99 -17.06
C PRO A 226 -17.30 -11.26 -17.47
N ALA A 227 -17.46 -12.34 -16.69
CA ALA A 227 -16.88 -13.65 -16.97
C ALA A 227 -18.01 -14.62 -17.36
N PRO A 228 -18.60 -14.48 -18.56
CA PRO A 228 -19.78 -15.23 -18.96
C PRO A 228 -19.52 -16.74 -19.00
N LEU A 229 -18.30 -17.16 -19.34
CA LEU A 229 -17.92 -18.57 -19.39
C LEU A 229 -17.92 -19.23 -18.01
N LEU A 230 -17.34 -18.58 -16.99
CA LEU A 230 -17.32 -19.11 -15.62
C LEU A 230 -18.74 -19.21 -15.06
N ALA A 231 -19.56 -18.17 -15.28
CA ALA A 231 -20.95 -18.17 -14.85
C ALA A 231 -21.80 -19.25 -15.57
N LEU A 232 -21.56 -19.46 -16.87
CA LEU A 232 -22.22 -20.51 -17.64
C LEU A 232 -21.84 -21.90 -17.12
N LEU A 233 -20.55 -22.18 -16.95
CA LEU A 233 -20.06 -23.45 -16.42
C LEU A 233 -20.60 -23.72 -15.01
N ALA A 234 -20.62 -22.69 -14.15
CA ALA A 234 -21.19 -22.79 -12.81
C ALA A 234 -22.68 -23.17 -12.85
N ARG A 235 -23.49 -22.51 -13.69
CA ARG A 235 -24.92 -22.82 -13.86
C ARG A 235 -25.14 -24.26 -14.35
N GLN A 236 -24.35 -24.71 -15.33
CA GLN A 236 -24.42 -26.09 -15.84
C GLN A 236 -24.04 -27.10 -14.76
N LEU A 237 -22.97 -26.87 -14.01
CA LEU A 237 -22.56 -27.74 -12.91
C LEU A 237 -23.61 -27.82 -11.80
N VAL A 238 -24.27 -26.71 -11.46
CA VAL A 238 -25.39 -26.72 -10.50
C VAL A 238 -26.53 -27.57 -11.00
N PHE A 239 -26.86 -27.52 -12.30
CA PHE A 239 -27.91 -28.36 -12.88
C PHE A 239 -27.53 -29.84 -12.86
N PHE A 240 -26.36 -30.20 -13.37
CA PHE A 240 -25.90 -31.59 -13.46
C PHE A 240 -25.61 -32.23 -12.09
N ALA A 241 -25.21 -31.44 -11.07
CA ALA A 241 -25.08 -31.95 -9.71
C ALA A 241 -26.42 -31.97 -8.96
N GLY A 242 -27.27 -30.97 -9.18
CA GLY A 242 -28.54 -30.80 -8.47
C GLY A 242 -29.64 -31.77 -8.90
N ALA A 243 -29.75 -32.08 -10.20
CA ALA A 243 -30.76 -33.00 -10.71
C ALA A 243 -30.64 -34.44 -10.13
N PRO A 244 -29.47 -35.11 -10.18
CA PRO A 244 -29.33 -36.43 -9.56
C PRO A 244 -29.42 -36.36 -8.03
N LEU A 245 -28.93 -35.28 -7.39
CA LEU A 245 -29.07 -35.11 -5.95
C LEU A 245 -30.54 -35.01 -5.53
N ALA A 246 -31.35 -34.25 -6.26
CA ALA A 246 -32.79 -34.12 -6.01
C ALA A 246 -33.50 -35.46 -6.21
N ALA A 247 -33.16 -36.20 -7.26
CA ALA A 247 -33.71 -37.54 -7.50
C ALA A 247 -33.36 -38.51 -6.36
N LEU A 248 -32.10 -38.54 -5.91
CA LEU A 248 -31.67 -39.35 -4.77
C LEU A 248 -32.37 -38.92 -3.47
N LEU A 249 -32.51 -37.62 -3.22
CA LEU A 249 -33.24 -37.11 -2.05
C LEU A 249 -34.71 -37.56 -2.04
N VAL A 250 -35.40 -37.48 -3.18
CA VAL A 250 -36.79 -37.97 -3.29
C VAL A 250 -36.86 -39.48 -3.05
N LEU A 251 -35.91 -40.24 -3.61
CA LEU A 251 -35.87 -41.68 -3.42
C LEU A 251 -35.60 -42.06 -1.97
N THR A 252 -34.72 -41.33 -1.26
CA THR A 252 -34.48 -41.55 0.18
C THR A 252 -35.66 -41.18 1.06
N VAL A 253 -36.46 -40.18 0.66
CA VAL A 253 -37.70 -39.82 1.39
C VAL A 253 -38.80 -40.84 1.13
N TYR A 254 -38.80 -41.47 -0.05
CA TYR A 254 -39.75 -42.55 -0.38
C TYR A 254 -39.41 -43.84 0.37
N ASP A 255 -38.12 -44.19 0.44
CA ASP A 255 -37.61 -45.38 1.12
C ASP A 255 -36.24 -45.08 1.76
N GLU A 256 -36.19 -45.18 3.08
CA GLU A 256 -34.97 -44.93 3.86
C GLU A 256 -33.89 -45.99 3.59
N ASP A 257 -34.26 -47.20 3.13
CA ASP A 257 -33.31 -48.28 2.85
C ASP A 257 -32.36 -47.93 1.68
N VAL A 258 -32.72 -46.94 0.87
CA VAL A 258 -31.90 -46.38 -0.21
C VAL A 258 -30.59 -45.79 0.33
N LEU A 259 -30.57 -45.28 1.58
CA LEU A 259 -29.35 -44.78 2.22
C LEU A 259 -28.36 -45.90 2.57
N ALA A 260 -28.84 -47.14 2.75
CA ALA A 260 -28.00 -48.29 3.05
C ALA A 260 -27.30 -48.87 1.80
N VAL A 261 -27.75 -48.48 0.60
CA VAL A 261 -27.14 -48.91 -0.67
C VAL A 261 -25.73 -48.33 -0.81
N GLU A 262 -24.82 -49.16 -1.32
CA GLU A 262 -23.42 -48.81 -1.48
C GLU A 262 -23.26 -47.50 -2.27
N HIS A 263 -22.40 -46.62 -1.77
CA HIS A 263 -22.07 -45.31 -2.33
C HIS A 263 -23.18 -44.24 -2.42
N VAL A 264 -24.45 -44.53 -2.10
CA VAL A 264 -25.53 -43.52 -2.21
C VAL A 264 -25.26 -42.30 -1.33
N LEU A 265 -24.93 -42.52 -0.06
CA LEU A 265 -24.60 -41.43 0.87
C LEU A 265 -23.36 -40.63 0.42
N THR A 266 -22.33 -41.32 -0.10
CA THR A 266 -21.12 -40.66 -0.63
C THR A 266 -21.39 -39.87 -1.91
N ALA A 267 -22.28 -40.38 -2.77
CA ALA A 267 -22.69 -39.70 -3.99
C ALA A 267 -23.53 -38.46 -3.67
N MET A 268 -24.50 -38.57 -2.77
CA MET A 268 -25.31 -37.43 -2.32
C MET A 268 -24.45 -36.32 -1.71
N THR A 269 -23.50 -36.67 -0.84
CA THR A 269 -22.58 -35.70 -0.24
C THR A 269 -21.65 -35.07 -1.27
N ALA A 270 -21.08 -35.84 -2.20
CA ALA A 270 -20.24 -35.32 -3.28
C ALA A 270 -21.01 -34.37 -4.21
N LEU A 271 -22.23 -34.75 -4.64
CA LEU A 271 -23.10 -33.93 -5.47
C LEU A 271 -23.52 -32.65 -4.74
N GLY A 272 -23.81 -32.72 -3.44
CA GLY A 272 -24.11 -31.55 -2.60
C GLY A 272 -22.93 -30.57 -2.50
N ILE A 273 -21.71 -31.06 -2.28
CA ILE A 273 -20.51 -30.23 -2.27
C ILE A 273 -20.27 -29.60 -3.65
N ALA A 274 -20.39 -30.39 -4.72
CA ALA A 274 -20.21 -29.89 -6.08
C ALA A 274 -21.24 -28.77 -6.42
N ALA A 275 -22.50 -28.96 -6.07
CA ALA A 275 -23.56 -27.97 -6.29
C ALA A 275 -23.34 -26.68 -5.47
N THR A 276 -22.95 -26.79 -4.19
CA THR A 276 -22.69 -25.62 -3.33
C THR A 276 -21.47 -24.82 -3.79
N VAL A 277 -20.38 -25.51 -4.18
CA VAL A 277 -19.19 -24.87 -4.78
C VAL A 277 -19.56 -24.19 -6.09
N ALA A 278 -20.29 -24.86 -6.98
CA ALA A 278 -20.70 -24.28 -8.26
C ALA A 278 -21.59 -23.03 -8.06
N ARG A 279 -22.53 -23.05 -7.11
CA ARG A 279 -23.35 -21.87 -6.77
C ARG A 279 -22.52 -20.68 -6.28
N SER A 280 -21.39 -20.92 -5.60
CA SER A 280 -20.53 -19.82 -5.12
C SER A 280 -19.88 -19.00 -6.25
N PHE A 281 -19.84 -19.53 -7.48
CA PHE A 281 -19.32 -18.83 -8.66
C PHE A 281 -20.41 -18.07 -9.43
N ILE A 282 -21.69 -18.24 -9.08
CA ILE A 282 -22.79 -17.50 -9.69
C ILE A 282 -22.84 -16.11 -9.04
N PRO A 283 -22.70 -15.02 -9.80
CA PRO A 283 -22.72 -13.67 -9.23
C PRO A 283 -24.11 -13.30 -8.73
N ASP A 284 -24.20 -12.71 -7.54
CA ASP A 284 -25.45 -12.17 -6.98
C ASP A 284 -25.90 -10.92 -7.76
N GLU A 285 -27.15 -10.93 -8.25
CA GLU A 285 -27.74 -9.80 -9.00
C GLU A 285 -27.94 -8.54 -8.13
N GLN A 286 -27.92 -8.69 -6.82
CA GLN A 286 -28.23 -7.64 -5.83
C GLN A 286 -27.16 -6.53 -5.71
N GLY A 287 -25.95 -6.73 -6.27
CA GLY A 287 -24.81 -5.83 -6.09
C GLY A 287 -24.65 -4.70 -7.13
N GLN A 288 -25.47 -4.66 -8.17
CA GLN A 288 -25.24 -3.80 -9.36
C GLN A 288 -25.74 -2.35 -9.23
N GLY A 289 -26.34 -1.97 -8.10
CA GLY A 289 -26.98 -0.65 -7.95
C GLY A 289 -26.04 0.55 -7.70
N ARG A 290 -24.77 0.35 -7.30
CA ARG A 290 -23.85 1.45 -6.93
C ARG A 290 -22.75 1.65 -7.98
N SER A 291 -22.41 2.91 -8.25
CA SER A 291 -21.33 3.22 -9.19
C SER A 291 -19.97 2.74 -8.66
N PRO A 292 -19.14 2.05 -9.46
CA PRO A 292 -17.86 1.51 -9.01
C PRO A 292 -16.88 2.63 -8.64
N GLN A 293 -16.95 3.79 -9.28
CA GLN A 293 -16.09 4.94 -8.96
C GLN A 293 -16.32 5.44 -7.53
N LEU A 294 -17.59 5.49 -7.09
CA LEU A 294 -17.96 5.93 -5.75
C LEU A 294 -17.53 4.91 -4.69
N LEU A 295 -17.66 3.62 -4.97
CA LEU A 295 -17.15 2.56 -4.08
C LEU A 295 -15.63 2.58 -3.98
N LEU A 296 -14.93 2.91 -5.07
CA LEU A 296 -13.48 3.10 -5.06
C LEU A 296 -13.08 4.30 -4.20
N GLN A 297 -13.79 5.42 -4.33
CA GLN A 297 -13.55 6.61 -3.50
C GLN A 297 -13.83 6.33 -2.01
N ALA A 298 -14.90 5.57 -1.70
CA ALA A 298 -15.20 5.10 -0.35
C ALA A 298 -14.09 4.20 0.21
N ALA A 299 -13.54 3.29 -0.60
CA ALA A 299 -12.43 2.43 -0.20
C ALA A 299 -11.16 3.26 0.03
N LEU A 300 -10.87 4.19 -0.89
CA LEU A 300 -9.71 5.09 -0.84
C LEU A 300 -9.76 6.01 0.39
N ALA A 301 -10.94 6.47 0.80
CA ALA A 301 -11.15 7.23 2.03
C ALA A 301 -10.51 6.55 3.25
N HIS A 302 -10.62 5.23 3.36
CA HIS A 302 -10.05 4.49 4.48
C HIS A 302 -8.65 3.92 4.17
N MET A 303 -8.36 3.56 2.92
CA MET A 303 -7.05 3.01 2.53
C MET A 303 -5.94 4.07 2.46
N HIS A 304 -6.30 5.32 2.16
CA HIS A 304 -5.44 6.49 1.89
C HIS A 304 -4.51 6.35 0.68
N TYR A 305 -4.08 5.13 0.35
CA TYR A 305 -3.18 4.85 -0.77
C TYR A 305 -3.82 3.91 -1.77
N LEU A 306 -3.58 4.17 -3.04
CA LEU A 306 -3.89 3.28 -4.14
C LEU A 306 -2.65 3.23 -5.06
N PRO A 307 -1.69 2.30 -4.82
CA PRO A 307 -0.36 2.33 -5.45
C PRO A 307 -0.38 2.26 -6.98
N GLU A 308 -0.07 3.36 -7.68
CA GLU A 308 -0.34 3.50 -9.12
C GLU A 308 0.37 2.43 -9.99
N GLU A 309 -0.34 1.88 -10.98
CA GLU A 309 0.26 1.06 -12.02
C GLU A 309 0.62 1.93 -13.22
N THR A 310 1.87 1.82 -13.70
CA THR A 310 2.31 2.47 -14.93
C THR A 310 1.53 1.88 -16.12
N GLY A 311 0.51 2.59 -16.60
CA GLY A 311 -0.30 2.19 -17.74
C GLY A 311 -1.51 3.12 -17.94
N PRO A 312 -2.25 2.97 -19.05
CA PRO A 312 -3.41 3.82 -19.34
C PRO A 312 -4.44 3.72 -18.21
N ALA A 313 -4.87 4.87 -17.68
CA ALA A 313 -5.88 4.97 -16.64
C ALA A 313 -7.20 4.41 -17.20
N GLY A 314 -7.65 3.29 -16.66
CA GLY A 314 -8.89 2.64 -17.12
C GLY A 314 -9.53 1.86 -16.00
N ARG A 315 -10.84 1.63 -16.10
CA ARG A 315 -11.61 0.83 -15.11
C ARG A 315 -10.96 -0.53 -14.82
N THR A 316 -10.33 -1.13 -15.83
CA THR A 316 -9.62 -2.42 -15.75
C THR A 316 -8.27 -2.34 -15.03
N SER A 317 -7.62 -1.17 -14.94
CA SER A 317 -6.39 -1.00 -14.16
C SER A 317 -6.70 -0.93 -12.66
N SER A 318 -7.67 -0.10 -12.25
CA SER A 318 -8.07 0.02 -10.84
C SER A 318 -8.64 -1.29 -10.27
N TYR A 319 -9.40 -2.06 -11.08
CA TYR A 319 -9.87 -3.38 -10.67
C TYR A 319 -8.71 -4.35 -10.39
N ARG A 320 -7.75 -4.48 -11.33
CA ARG A 320 -6.60 -5.38 -11.17
C ARG A 320 -5.74 -5.01 -9.97
N GLN A 321 -5.51 -3.71 -9.79
CA GLN A 321 -4.74 -3.18 -8.68
C GLN A 321 -5.43 -3.49 -7.34
N MET A 322 -6.73 -3.21 -7.22
CA MET A 322 -7.48 -3.55 -6.01
C MET A 322 -7.53 -5.06 -5.78
N ALA A 323 -7.65 -5.87 -6.82
CA ALA A 323 -7.66 -7.33 -6.72
C ALA A 323 -6.32 -7.91 -6.23
N ARG A 324 -5.19 -7.24 -6.52
CA ARG A 324 -3.87 -7.58 -5.97
C ARG A 324 -3.76 -7.22 -4.49
N LEU A 325 -4.35 -6.10 -4.08
CA LEU A 325 -4.37 -5.70 -2.67
C LEU A 325 -5.28 -6.64 -1.85
N LEU A 326 -6.43 -6.99 -2.42
CA LEU A 326 -7.46 -7.83 -1.81
C LEU A 326 -7.57 -9.20 -2.53
N GLN A 327 -6.60 -10.06 -2.22
CA GLN A 327 -6.50 -11.39 -2.80
C GLN A 327 -7.50 -12.37 -2.19
N TYR A 328 -7.91 -13.38 -2.96
CA TYR A 328 -8.74 -14.46 -2.43
C TYR A 328 -8.05 -15.23 -1.31
N ARG A 329 -8.83 -15.70 -0.32
CA ARG A 329 -8.32 -16.54 0.76
C ARG A 329 -7.71 -17.82 0.21
N ALA A 330 -8.33 -18.45 -0.79
CA ALA A 330 -7.79 -19.61 -1.51
C ALA A 330 -6.41 -19.33 -2.11
N VAL A 331 -6.26 -18.25 -2.89
CA VAL A 331 -4.97 -17.86 -3.51
C VAL A 331 -3.89 -17.70 -2.45
N SER A 332 -4.23 -17.06 -1.34
CA SER A 332 -3.28 -16.83 -0.26
C SER A 332 -3.02 -18.08 0.61
N LEU A 333 -3.85 -19.12 0.54
CA LEU A 333 -3.52 -20.42 1.12
C LEU A 333 -2.56 -21.19 0.22
N VAL A 334 -2.79 -21.18 -1.10
CA VAL A 334 -1.85 -21.75 -2.08
C VAL A 334 -0.49 -21.07 -1.99
N GLU A 335 -0.45 -19.75 -1.85
CA GLU A 335 0.79 -18.97 -1.64
C GLU A 335 1.58 -19.45 -0.41
N GLU A 336 0.90 -19.74 0.70
CA GLU A 336 1.55 -20.23 1.93
C GLU A 336 1.98 -21.71 1.79
N LEU A 337 1.17 -22.53 1.13
CA LEU A 337 1.47 -23.94 0.89
C LEU A 337 2.69 -24.11 -0.03
N LEU A 338 2.78 -23.32 -1.09
CA LEU A 338 3.91 -23.30 -2.01
C LEU A 338 5.13 -22.53 -1.46
N SER A 339 4.99 -21.89 -0.30
CA SER A 339 6.05 -21.07 0.29
C SER A 339 7.39 -21.79 0.46
N PRO A 340 7.46 -23.04 0.97
CA PRO A 340 8.74 -23.72 1.18
C PRO A 340 9.53 -23.94 -0.11
N VAL A 341 8.82 -24.11 -1.24
CA VAL A 341 9.43 -24.31 -2.57
C VAL A 341 9.78 -22.96 -3.22
N LEU A 342 8.87 -21.99 -3.17
CA LEU A 342 9.06 -20.70 -3.83
C LEU A 342 10.05 -19.79 -3.10
N THR A 343 10.11 -19.83 -1.77
CA THR A 343 11.00 -18.96 -0.96
C THR A 343 12.47 -19.05 -1.38
N PRO A 344 13.12 -20.24 -1.45
CA PRO A 344 14.52 -20.32 -1.88
C PRO A 344 14.72 -19.81 -3.32
N LEU A 345 13.76 -20.02 -4.23
CA LEU A 345 13.83 -19.49 -5.60
C LEU A 345 13.79 -17.96 -5.61
N PHE A 346 12.90 -17.33 -4.84
CA PHE A 346 12.86 -15.88 -4.70
C PHE A 346 14.13 -15.32 -4.05
N LEU A 347 14.73 -16.01 -3.09
CA LEU A 347 15.99 -15.59 -2.49
C LEU A 347 17.15 -15.61 -3.53
N ILE A 348 17.24 -16.67 -4.34
CA ILE A 348 18.31 -16.86 -5.33
C ILE A 348 18.14 -15.95 -6.55
N PHE A 349 16.94 -15.88 -7.12
CA PHE A 349 16.72 -15.20 -8.40
C PHE A 349 16.28 -13.75 -8.25
N TRP A 350 15.74 -13.35 -7.10
CA TRP A 350 15.23 -11.99 -6.90
C TRP A 350 16.07 -11.17 -5.90
N PHE A 351 16.30 -11.68 -4.69
CA PHE A 351 17.05 -10.94 -3.66
C PHE A 351 18.54 -10.87 -3.95
N ARG A 352 19.18 -11.99 -4.32
CA ARG A 352 20.61 -12.06 -4.60
C ARG A 352 21.09 -11.04 -5.66
N PRO A 353 20.47 -10.88 -6.84
CA PRO A 353 20.92 -9.87 -7.81
C PRO A 353 20.73 -8.43 -7.31
N ARG A 354 19.72 -8.17 -6.47
CA ARG A 354 19.40 -6.84 -5.91
C ARG A 354 20.18 -6.46 -4.64
N ALA A 355 21.21 -7.23 -4.30
CA ALA A 355 22.03 -7.00 -3.12
C ALA A 355 22.60 -5.58 -3.03
N LEU A 356 23.10 -5.06 -4.15
CA LEU A 356 23.71 -3.73 -4.18
C LEU A 356 22.68 -2.64 -3.90
N GLU A 357 21.49 -2.74 -4.51
CA GLU A 357 20.38 -1.80 -4.28
C GLU A 357 19.92 -1.81 -2.81
N ILE A 358 19.88 -2.98 -2.18
CA ILE A 358 19.49 -3.12 -0.77
C ILE A 358 20.55 -2.49 0.15
N ILE A 359 21.83 -2.75 -0.10
CA ILE A 359 22.91 -2.12 0.69
C ILE A 359 22.90 -0.60 0.50
N ASP A 360 22.75 -0.11 -0.73
CA ASP A 360 22.66 1.31 -1.02
C ASP A 360 21.41 1.92 -0.36
N PHE A 361 20.30 1.20 -0.29
CA PHE A 361 19.11 1.65 0.43
C PHE A 361 19.40 1.90 1.92
N PHE A 362 20.01 0.95 2.63
CA PHE A 362 20.35 1.13 4.04
C PHE A 362 21.38 2.23 4.27
N ARG A 363 22.27 2.47 3.31
CA ARG A 363 23.22 3.58 3.38
C ARG A 363 22.55 4.95 3.27
N HIS A 364 21.68 5.14 2.26
CA HIS A 364 21.10 6.47 1.99
C HIS A 364 19.89 6.81 2.88
N PHE A 365 19.17 5.78 3.35
CA PHE A 365 17.91 5.94 4.09
C PHE A 365 17.99 5.52 5.55
N THR A 366 19.19 5.55 6.14
CA THR A 366 19.40 5.42 7.58
C THR A 366 19.89 6.75 8.15
N VAL A 367 19.27 7.21 9.23
CA VAL A 367 19.65 8.41 9.96
C VAL A 367 19.79 8.03 11.43
N ASP A 368 20.88 8.47 12.03
CA ASP A 368 21.09 8.33 13.46
C ASP A 368 20.34 9.45 14.20
N VAL A 369 19.45 9.06 15.11
CA VAL A 369 18.69 9.99 15.94
C VAL A 369 19.15 9.85 17.39
N ALA A 370 19.63 10.96 17.96
CA ALA A 370 20.14 11.01 19.33
C ALA A 370 19.18 10.35 20.33
N GLY A 371 19.69 9.33 21.04
CA GLY A 371 18.95 8.57 22.05
C GLY A 371 18.08 7.43 21.51
N VAL A 372 17.76 7.39 20.21
CA VAL A 372 17.01 6.29 19.59
C VAL A 372 17.93 5.34 18.82
N GLY A 373 19.00 5.86 18.21
CA GLY A 373 19.91 5.13 17.34
C GLY A 373 19.48 5.20 15.87
N ASP A 374 19.89 4.21 15.09
CA ASP A 374 19.67 4.20 13.64
C ASP A 374 18.22 3.87 13.28
N ILE A 375 17.60 4.78 12.51
CA ILE A 375 16.22 4.67 12.05
C ILE A 375 16.10 4.93 10.55
N CYS A 376 14.99 4.48 9.97
CA CYS A 376 14.67 4.76 8.59
C CYS A 376 14.38 6.25 8.38
N SER A 377 15.04 6.89 7.42
CA SER A 377 14.92 8.33 7.17
C SER A 377 13.50 8.76 6.80
N PHE A 378 12.75 7.91 6.09
CA PHE A 378 11.34 8.15 5.77
C PHE A 378 10.44 8.21 7.00
N ALA A 379 10.82 7.54 8.10
CA ALA A 379 10.08 7.56 9.35
C ALA A 379 10.21 8.89 10.12
N LEU A 380 11.10 9.79 9.71
CA LEU A 380 11.11 11.17 10.20
C LEU A 380 9.98 12.01 9.61
N MET A 381 9.33 11.52 8.54
CA MET A 381 8.24 12.22 7.86
C MET A 381 8.67 13.63 7.41
N ASP A 382 9.93 13.74 6.96
CA ASP A 382 10.52 14.99 6.49
C ASP A 382 10.14 15.26 5.04
N VAL A 383 9.18 16.15 4.86
CA VAL A 383 8.64 16.57 3.57
C VAL A 383 9.73 17.21 2.70
N LYS A 384 10.71 17.88 3.29
CA LYS A 384 11.77 18.54 2.54
C LYS A 384 12.67 17.54 1.83
N ARG A 385 13.08 16.48 2.54
CA ARG A 385 14.03 15.47 2.05
C ARG A 385 13.39 14.33 1.27
N HIS A 386 12.16 13.97 1.60
CA HIS A 386 11.48 12.79 1.07
C HIS A 386 10.10 13.08 0.46
N GLY A 387 9.70 14.35 0.35
CA GLY A 387 8.41 14.73 -0.18
C GLY A 387 8.29 14.53 -1.69
N HIS A 388 7.09 14.21 -2.15
CA HIS A 388 6.78 13.99 -3.54
C HIS A 388 6.30 15.31 -4.20
N PRO A 389 6.93 15.78 -5.29
CA PRO A 389 6.63 17.10 -5.86
C PRO A 389 5.19 17.24 -6.37
N GLN A 390 4.55 16.13 -6.79
CA GLN A 390 3.14 16.14 -7.23
C GLN A 390 2.11 16.23 -6.09
N TRP A 391 2.56 16.16 -4.83
CA TRP A 391 1.69 16.25 -3.64
C TRP A 391 1.95 17.55 -2.85
N LEU A 392 2.93 18.33 -3.30
CA LEU A 392 3.42 19.53 -2.64
C LEU A 392 3.28 20.74 -3.55
N SER A 393 3.22 21.92 -2.95
CA SER A 393 3.36 23.16 -3.70
C SER A 393 4.80 23.36 -4.14
N GLU A 394 5.00 24.10 -5.23
CA GLU A 394 6.33 24.34 -5.81
C GLU A 394 7.33 24.89 -4.75
N GLY A 395 8.56 24.39 -4.77
CA GLY A 395 9.64 24.83 -3.88
C GLY A 395 9.67 24.20 -2.48
N GLN A 396 8.76 23.27 -2.14
CA GLN A 396 8.71 22.65 -0.80
C GLN A 396 9.55 21.37 -0.62
N THR A 397 10.07 20.78 -1.72
CA THR A 397 10.88 19.56 -1.68
C THR A 397 12.22 19.74 -2.39
N GLU A 398 13.29 19.26 -1.78
CA GLU A 398 14.63 19.13 -2.36
C GLU A 398 14.90 17.68 -2.82
N ALA A 399 13.90 16.80 -2.73
CA ALA A 399 14.07 15.37 -2.96
C ALA A 399 14.33 15.05 -4.45
N SER A 400 15.46 14.39 -4.72
CA SER A 400 15.70 13.77 -6.03
C SER A 400 14.77 12.56 -6.25
N LEU A 401 14.63 12.11 -7.51
CA LEU A 401 13.79 10.96 -7.88
C LEU A 401 14.10 9.69 -7.08
N SER A 402 15.37 9.46 -6.75
CA SER A 402 15.76 8.29 -5.95
C SER A 402 15.43 8.47 -4.46
N GLN A 403 15.39 9.70 -3.94
CA GLN A 403 15.24 10.01 -2.52
C GLN A 403 13.79 10.22 -2.06
N ARG A 404 12.88 10.65 -2.93
CA ARG A 404 11.47 10.89 -2.60
C ARG A 404 10.72 9.62 -2.16
N ALA A 405 9.67 9.71 -1.36
CA ALA A 405 8.74 8.60 -1.19
C ALA A 405 7.74 8.56 -2.36
N GLU A 406 7.32 7.37 -2.79
CA GLU A 406 6.31 7.23 -3.85
C GLU A 406 4.88 7.34 -3.25
N ASP A 407 3.91 7.72 -4.08
CA ASP A 407 2.47 7.81 -3.75
C ASP A 407 2.11 8.76 -2.57
N GLY A 408 2.87 9.86 -2.39
CA GLY A 408 2.57 10.84 -1.33
C GLY A 408 2.69 10.28 0.10
N LYS A 409 3.50 9.23 0.27
CA LYS A 409 3.56 8.47 1.52
C LYS A 409 4.09 9.27 2.69
N THR A 410 5.04 10.17 2.46
CA THR A 410 5.62 11.04 3.49
C THR A 410 4.56 12.01 4.02
N GLU A 411 3.82 12.65 3.13
CA GLU A 411 2.82 13.68 3.39
C GLU A 411 1.62 13.10 4.15
N LEU A 412 1.05 12.02 3.64
CA LEU A 412 -0.08 11.33 4.27
C LEU A 412 0.32 10.71 5.62
N SER A 413 1.57 10.22 5.77
CA SER A 413 2.05 9.70 7.06
C SER A 413 2.21 10.82 8.09
N LEU A 414 2.81 11.96 7.69
CA LEU A 414 2.95 13.14 8.53
C LEU A 414 1.59 13.62 9.03
N MET A 415 0.64 13.75 8.10
CA MET A 415 -0.71 14.21 8.39
C MET A 415 -1.41 13.30 9.39
N ARG A 416 -1.46 12.00 9.10
CA ARG A 416 -2.05 11.01 10.00
C ARG A 416 -1.41 11.08 11.39
N PHE A 417 -0.09 11.09 11.46
CA PHE A 417 0.61 11.09 12.74
C PHE A 417 0.27 12.35 13.55
N SER A 418 0.18 13.51 12.91
CA SER A 418 -0.24 14.76 13.57
C SER A 418 -1.69 14.76 14.07
N LEU A 419 -2.60 14.09 13.37
CA LEU A 419 -4.01 13.97 13.77
C LEU A 419 -4.22 12.99 14.93
N VAL A 420 -3.48 11.88 14.93
CA VAL A 420 -3.55 10.86 16.00
C VAL A 420 -2.83 11.35 17.27
N HIS A 421 -1.78 12.14 17.11
CA HIS A 421 -0.91 12.62 18.20
C HIS A 421 -0.93 14.16 18.29
N PRO A 422 -2.02 14.78 18.82
CA PRO A 422 -2.17 16.23 18.83
C PRO A 422 -1.17 16.96 19.75
N GLN A 423 -0.61 16.27 20.74
CA GLN A 423 0.42 16.83 21.62
C GLN A 423 1.82 16.85 20.97
N TRP A 424 2.02 16.07 19.90
CA TRP A 424 3.27 16.04 19.17
C TRP A 424 3.43 17.27 18.29
N ARG A 425 4.58 17.94 18.41
CA ARG A 425 4.92 19.11 17.59
C ARG A 425 5.80 18.68 16.41
N PRO A 426 5.33 18.85 15.16
CA PRO A 426 6.12 18.52 13.99
C PRO A 426 7.32 19.45 13.83
N PRO A 427 8.45 18.99 13.26
CA PRO A 427 9.60 19.84 12.98
C PRO A 427 9.27 20.95 11.96
N GLY A 428 10.05 22.04 11.95
CA GLY A 428 9.69 23.30 11.30
C GLY A 428 9.19 23.20 9.85
N HIS A 429 9.84 22.42 8.98
CA HIS A 429 9.39 22.23 7.59
C HIS A 429 8.06 21.49 7.50
N SER A 430 7.90 20.41 8.27
CA SER A 430 6.67 19.64 8.37
C SER A 430 5.51 20.47 8.93
N SER A 431 5.78 21.33 9.91
CA SER A 431 4.77 22.27 10.45
C SER A 431 4.32 23.30 9.42
N LYS A 432 5.24 23.85 8.60
CA LYS A 432 4.91 24.80 7.53
C LYS A 432 4.03 24.14 6.47
N PHE A 433 4.34 22.90 6.08
CA PHE A 433 3.51 22.13 5.14
C PHE A 433 2.09 21.94 5.68
N LEU A 434 1.92 21.49 6.93
CA LEU A 434 0.60 21.30 7.54
C LEU A 434 -0.18 22.61 7.64
N GLY A 435 0.50 23.72 7.97
CA GLY A 435 -0.10 25.07 8.00
C GLY A 435 -0.58 25.52 6.62
N HIS A 436 0.24 25.31 5.57
CA HIS A 436 -0.12 25.62 4.20
C HIS A 436 -1.31 24.78 3.71
N LEU A 437 -1.30 23.47 4.00
CA LEU A 437 -2.40 22.58 3.64
C LEU A 437 -3.71 23.02 4.32
N ARG A 438 -3.67 23.34 5.61
CA ARG A 438 -4.83 23.86 6.35
C ARG A 438 -5.33 25.18 5.74
N GLY A 439 -4.43 26.10 5.41
CA GLY A 439 -4.78 27.37 4.75
C GLY A 439 -5.45 27.15 3.40
N ARG A 440 -4.94 26.22 2.60
CA ARG A 440 -5.54 25.86 1.30
C ARG A 440 -6.93 25.25 1.45
N VAL A 441 -7.12 24.33 2.40
CA VAL A 441 -8.44 23.75 2.71
C VAL A 441 -9.43 24.85 3.10
N GLN A 442 -9.01 25.82 3.93
CA GLN A 442 -9.88 26.93 4.32
C GLN A 442 -10.23 27.85 3.13
N GLN A 443 -9.26 28.12 2.26
CA GLN A 443 -9.49 28.91 1.04
C GLN A 443 -10.47 28.22 0.08
N ASP A 444 -10.27 26.93 -0.19
CA ASP A 444 -11.14 26.15 -1.07
C ASP A 444 -12.56 26.00 -0.48
N ALA A 445 -12.66 25.85 0.85
CA ALA A 445 -13.93 25.83 1.57
C ALA A 445 -14.67 27.18 1.47
N ALA A 446 -13.95 28.30 1.60
CA ALA A 446 -14.54 29.63 1.46
C ALA A 446 -15.00 29.91 0.02
N ALA A 447 -14.21 29.49 -0.98
CA ALA A 447 -14.58 29.57 -2.40
C ALA A 447 -15.85 28.77 -2.72
N TRP A 448 -16.00 27.58 -2.12
CA TRP A 448 -17.21 26.78 -2.24
C TRP A 448 -18.43 27.47 -1.62
N GLY A 449 -18.28 27.99 -0.40
CA GLY A 449 -19.33 28.74 0.30
C GLY A 449 -19.82 29.95 -0.49
N ALA A 450 -18.91 30.70 -1.13
CA ALA A 450 -19.26 31.85 -1.96
C ALA A 450 -20.01 31.46 -3.25
N SER A 451 -19.69 30.30 -3.84
CA SER A 451 -20.38 29.78 -5.03
C SER A 451 -21.79 29.26 -4.72
N SER A 452 -21.97 28.62 -3.57
CA SER A 452 -23.26 28.04 -3.14
C SER A 452 -24.33 29.09 -2.76
N VAL A 453 -23.96 30.34 -2.50
CA VAL A 453 -24.91 31.43 -2.22
C VAL A 453 -25.66 31.91 -3.48
N ARG A 454 -25.22 31.49 -4.68
CA ARG A 454 -25.85 31.87 -5.96
C ARG A 454 -26.97 30.93 -6.41
N SER A 455 -27.20 29.80 -5.73
CA SER A 455 -28.34 28.90 -5.96
C SER A 455 -29.41 29.08 -4.86
N PRO A 456 -30.72 28.91 -5.17
CA PRO A 456 -31.76 29.04 -4.15
C PRO A 456 -31.53 28.01 -3.03
N PRO A 457 -31.84 28.34 -1.78
CA PRO A 457 -31.53 27.49 -0.65
C PRO A 457 -32.35 26.20 -0.75
N ALA A 458 -31.68 25.08 -1.04
CA ALA A 458 -32.24 23.78 -0.71
C ALA A 458 -32.39 23.71 0.82
N PRO A 459 -33.53 23.23 1.35
CA PRO A 459 -33.76 23.20 2.79
C PRO A 459 -32.66 22.39 3.48
N GLY A 460 -32.12 22.95 4.56
CA GLY A 460 -31.03 22.36 5.32
C GLY A 460 -31.35 20.96 5.82
N ILE A 461 -30.65 19.96 5.29
CA ILE A 461 -30.58 18.61 5.87
C ILE A 461 -29.22 18.46 6.56
N LEU A 462 -28.93 19.37 7.50
CA LEU A 462 -27.77 19.26 8.40
C LEU A 462 -28.15 19.39 9.88
N SER A 463 -29.44 19.28 10.24
CA SER A 463 -29.86 19.44 11.64
C SER A 463 -30.53 18.23 12.30
N ASP A 464 -30.99 17.21 11.57
CA ASP A 464 -31.73 16.10 12.19
C ASP A 464 -31.14 14.73 11.80
N SER A 465 -30.04 14.36 12.45
CA SER A 465 -29.67 12.97 12.64
C SER A 465 -29.17 12.80 14.07
N PRO A 466 -29.81 11.95 14.89
CA PRO A 466 -29.53 11.87 16.33
C PRO A 466 -28.21 11.13 16.64
N SER A 467 -27.37 10.82 15.66
CA SER A 467 -26.08 10.17 15.87
C SER A 467 -24.92 11.05 15.37
N PRO A 468 -24.02 11.51 16.26
CA PRO A 468 -22.83 12.28 15.90
C PRO A 468 -21.73 11.33 15.38
N LEU A 469 -22.05 10.42 14.47
CA LEU A 469 -21.08 9.43 13.99
C LEU A 469 -20.32 9.96 12.78
N PRO A 470 -18.97 10.01 12.82
CA PRO A 470 -18.13 10.44 11.70
C PRO A 470 -18.38 9.64 10.39
N GLU A 471 -18.89 8.41 10.51
CA GLU A 471 -19.30 7.58 9.38
C GLU A 471 -20.52 8.13 8.62
N ALA A 472 -21.43 8.85 9.30
CA ALA A 472 -22.58 9.48 8.65
C ALA A 472 -22.16 10.67 7.76
N PHE A 473 -21.14 11.43 8.17
CA PHE A 473 -20.55 12.49 7.34
C PHE A 473 -19.86 11.93 6.09
N LEU A 474 -19.10 10.84 6.24
CA LEU A 474 -18.50 10.14 5.09
C LEU A 474 -19.56 9.50 4.20
N ALA A 475 -20.60 8.91 4.78
CA ALA A 475 -21.73 8.38 4.04
C ALA A 475 -22.43 9.48 3.25
N ASN A 476 -22.65 10.68 3.82
CA ASN A 476 -23.27 11.80 3.11
C ASN A 476 -22.42 12.29 1.93
N LEU A 477 -21.09 12.37 2.08
CA LEU A 477 -20.17 12.69 0.97
C LEU A 477 -20.18 11.60 -0.12
N LEU A 478 -20.37 10.34 0.27
CA LEU A 478 -20.44 9.19 -0.63
C LEU A 478 -21.87 8.89 -1.14
N VAL A 479 -22.90 9.58 -0.66
CA VAL A 479 -24.30 9.35 -1.06
C VAL A 479 -24.82 10.52 -1.91
N GLN A 480 -24.25 11.72 -1.79
CA GLN A 480 -24.56 12.81 -2.72
C GLN A 480 -23.87 12.55 -4.07
N PRO A 481 -24.61 12.21 -5.14
CA PRO A 481 -24.06 12.40 -6.47
C PRO A 481 -23.75 13.89 -6.59
N LEU A 482 -22.57 14.22 -7.12
CA LEU A 482 -22.38 15.49 -7.83
C LEU A 482 -23.46 15.51 -8.92
N ARG A 483 -24.63 16.10 -8.59
CA ARG A 483 -25.73 16.28 -9.52
C ARG A 483 -25.11 17.06 -10.68
N PRO A 484 -25.17 16.58 -11.94
CA PRO A 484 -24.79 17.44 -13.05
C PRO A 484 -25.70 18.67 -12.98
N PRO A 485 -25.15 19.90 -13.07
CA PRO A 485 -25.98 21.08 -13.10
C PRO A 485 -26.91 20.95 -14.31
N GLN A 486 -28.22 21.10 -14.09
CA GLN A 486 -29.18 21.26 -15.19
C GLN A 486 -29.14 22.66 -15.79
N ASP A 487 -28.27 23.56 -15.31
CA ASP A 487 -28.20 24.94 -15.79
C ASP A 487 -26.81 25.33 -16.28
N LEU A 488 -26.80 25.90 -17.49
CA LEU A 488 -25.69 26.44 -18.26
C LEU A 488 -24.86 27.44 -17.44
N SER A 489 -23.81 26.96 -16.77
CA SER A 489 -22.69 27.80 -16.31
C SER A 489 -21.35 27.07 -16.54
N PRO A 490 -20.29 27.77 -16.97
CA PRO A 490 -19.05 27.15 -17.45
C PRO A 490 -18.10 26.70 -16.33
N THR A 491 -18.52 26.67 -15.07
CA THR A 491 -17.67 26.27 -13.94
C THR A 491 -18.14 24.94 -13.36
N ALA A 492 -17.49 23.85 -13.76
CA ALA A 492 -17.71 22.54 -13.17
C ALA A 492 -17.47 22.60 -11.64
N PRO A 493 -18.31 21.94 -10.82
CA PRO A 493 -18.05 21.88 -9.38
C PRO A 493 -16.72 21.16 -9.14
N CYS A 494 -15.79 21.83 -8.44
CA CYS A 494 -14.53 21.23 -8.03
C CYS A 494 -14.79 20.28 -6.86
N PRO A 495 -14.71 18.94 -7.01
CA PRO A 495 -14.99 18.00 -5.93
C PRO A 495 -14.07 18.20 -4.71
N ALA A 496 -12.86 18.75 -4.94
CA ALA A 496 -11.94 19.16 -3.88
C ALA A 496 -12.52 20.24 -2.96
N ALA A 497 -13.24 21.23 -3.50
CA ALA A 497 -13.79 22.34 -2.72
C ALA A 497 -14.98 21.90 -1.84
N ALA A 498 -15.79 20.96 -2.31
CA ALA A 498 -16.84 20.33 -1.50
C ALA A 498 -16.24 19.54 -0.33
N THR A 499 -15.22 18.71 -0.59
CA THR A 499 -14.48 17.98 0.46
C THR A 499 -13.84 18.95 1.47
N ALA A 500 -13.27 20.07 0.99
CA ALA A 500 -12.68 21.10 1.83
C ALA A 500 -13.70 21.77 2.76
N SER A 501 -14.93 22.02 2.29
CA SER A 501 -16.01 22.59 3.13
C SER A 501 -16.41 21.69 4.30
N LEU A 502 -16.42 20.37 4.09
CA LEU A 502 -16.68 19.37 5.13
C LEU A 502 -15.51 19.26 6.10
N LEU A 503 -14.27 19.30 5.61
CA LEU A 503 -13.07 19.39 6.44
C LEU A 503 -13.06 20.64 7.32
N ALA A 504 -13.42 21.80 6.77
CA ALA A 504 -13.54 23.05 7.51
C ALA A 504 -14.65 22.98 8.58
N SER A 505 -15.69 22.19 8.35
CA SER A 505 -16.77 21.99 9.32
C SER A 505 -16.36 21.03 10.45
N LEU A 506 -15.72 19.90 10.13
CA LEU A 506 -15.19 18.98 11.13
C LEU A 506 -14.07 19.60 11.97
N SER A 507 -13.18 20.38 11.36
CA SER A 507 -12.10 21.06 12.08
C SER A 507 -12.59 22.15 13.04
N ARG A 508 -13.76 22.75 12.80
CA ARG A 508 -14.42 23.63 13.78
C ARG A 508 -14.94 22.83 14.97
N ILE A 509 -15.58 21.68 14.72
CA ILE A 509 -16.06 20.77 15.77
C ILE A 509 -14.92 20.27 16.67
N THR A 510 -13.73 20.00 16.11
CA THR A 510 -12.55 19.60 16.89
C THR A 510 -11.92 20.74 17.69
N GLN A 511 -12.04 21.99 17.22
CA GLN A 511 -11.47 23.18 17.87
C GLN A 511 -12.39 23.76 18.96
N ASP A 512 -13.71 23.61 18.83
CA ASP A 512 -14.73 24.09 19.78
C ASP A 512 -14.82 23.22 21.06
N SER A 513 -13.67 22.82 21.62
CA SER A 513 -13.57 22.12 22.91
C SER A 513 -13.88 23.04 24.12
N SER A 514 -14.33 24.27 23.90
CA SER A 514 -14.83 25.18 24.95
C SER A 514 -16.26 24.87 25.40
N CYS A 515 -16.96 23.93 24.76
CA CYS A 515 -18.26 23.41 25.22
C CYS A 515 -18.14 22.21 26.20
N MET A 516 -17.00 22.08 26.88
CA MET A 516 -16.77 21.12 27.98
C MET A 516 -17.43 21.61 29.27
N SER A 517 -18.75 21.45 29.40
CA SER A 517 -19.43 21.60 30.69
C SER A 517 -19.02 20.44 31.63
N PRO A 518 -18.64 20.68 32.89
CA PRO A 518 -18.07 19.68 33.79
C PRO A 518 -19.09 18.67 34.38
N GLY A 519 -20.27 18.53 33.78
CA GLY A 519 -21.33 17.64 34.25
C GLY A 519 -21.90 16.80 33.11
N GLY A 520 -21.42 15.56 32.95
CA GLY A 520 -22.08 14.55 32.11
C GLY A 520 -21.13 13.75 31.20
N THR A 521 -21.02 12.45 31.49
CA THR A 521 -20.50 11.38 30.60
C THR A 521 -19.16 11.64 29.90
N GLY A 522 -18.12 11.99 30.67
CA GLY A 522 -16.75 12.17 30.15
C GLY A 522 -16.12 10.91 29.51
N GLY A 523 -16.59 9.71 29.85
CA GLY A 523 -16.04 8.45 29.31
C GLY A 523 -16.41 8.14 27.86
N GLN A 524 -17.61 8.53 27.40
CA GLN A 524 -18.05 8.25 26.02
C GLN A 524 -17.42 9.20 24.99
N LYS A 525 -17.08 10.44 25.40
CA LYS A 525 -16.55 11.47 24.50
C LYS A 525 -15.07 11.31 24.18
N LEU A 526 -14.26 10.78 25.12
CA LEU A 526 -12.84 10.48 24.86
C LEU A 526 -12.66 9.29 23.90
N ALA A 527 -13.60 8.33 23.91
CA ALA A 527 -13.61 7.16 23.02
C ALA A 527 -13.86 7.52 21.54
N GLN A 528 -14.49 8.67 21.26
CA GLN A 528 -14.83 9.11 19.89
C GLN A 528 -13.69 9.88 19.20
N LEU A 529 -12.68 10.35 19.93
CA LEU A 529 -11.55 11.11 19.39
C LEU A 529 -10.77 10.36 18.29
N PRO A 530 -10.45 9.05 18.43
CA PRO A 530 -9.77 8.29 17.39
C PRO A 530 -10.62 8.10 16.12
N GLU A 531 -11.95 8.00 16.27
CA GLU A 531 -12.87 7.89 15.15
C GLU A 531 -12.96 9.19 14.37
N LEU A 532 -13.01 10.32 15.09
CA LEU A 532 -13.02 11.66 14.50
C LEU A 532 -11.70 11.97 13.78
N ALA A 533 -10.55 11.70 14.40
CA ALA A 533 -9.23 11.85 13.77
C ALA A 533 -9.10 10.98 12.51
N SER A 534 -9.69 9.78 12.53
CA SER A 534 -9.72 8.91 11.36
C SER A 534 -10.62 9.42 10.25
N ALA A 535 -11.76 10.04 10.58
CA ALA A 535 -12.65 10.63 9.58
C ALA A 535 -12.04 11.89 8.97
N GLU A 536 -11.44 12.75 9.78
CA GLU A 536 -10.66 13.89 9.31
C GLU A 536 -9.54 13.45 8.38
N MET A 537 -8.79 12.40 8.74
CA MET A 537 -7.74 11.85 7.87
C MET A 537 -8.30 11.32 6.55
N SER A 538 -9.46 10.64 6.58
CA SER A 538 -10.07 10.08 5.36
C SER A 538 -10.50 11.16 4.36
N LEU A 539 -11.04 12.27 4.87
CA LEU A 539 -11.40 13.42 4.04
C LEU A 539 -10.17 14.13 3.49
N HIS A 540 -9.11 14.29 4.28
CA HIS A 540 -7.86 14.84 3.79
C HIS A 540 -7.20 13.96 2.73
N ALA A 541 -7.27 12.63 2.88
CA ALA A 541 -6.81 11.71 1.85
C ALA A 541 -7.59 11.91 0.55
N ILE A 542 -8.93 11.96 0.60
CA ILE A 542 -9.78 12.24 -0.57
C ILE A 542 -9.41 13.59 -1.20
N TYR A 543 -9.30 14.64 -0.40
CA TYR A 543 -8.97 15.98 -0.87
C TYR A 543 -7.63 16.02 -1.59
N LEU A 544 -6.58 15.42 -1.02
CA LEU A 544 -5.26 15.36 -1.64
C LEU A 544 -5.27 14.55 -2.95
N HIS A 545 -6.01 13.44 -3.01
CA HIS A 545 -6.17 12.66 -4.25
C HIS A 545 -6.93 13.46 -5.33
N GLN A 546 -7.96 14.21 -4.95
CA GLN A 546 -8.71 15.06 -5.89
C GLN A 546 -7.84 16.20 -6.44
N LEU A 547 -7.04 16.85 -5.58
CA LEU A 547 -6.07 17.86 -6.00
C LEU A 547 -5.02 17.28 -6.97
N HIS A 548 -4.53 16.08 -6.65
CA HIS A 548 -3.56 15.39 -7.49
C HIS A 548 -4.12 15.09 -8.89
N GLN A 549 -5.34 14.56 -8.97
CA GLN A 549 -6.03 14.30 -10.24
C GLN A 549 -6.25 15.59 -11.04
N GLN A 550 -6.63 16.67 -10.38
CA GLN A 550 -6.82 17.97 -11.04
C GLN A 550 -5.52 18.52 -11.63
N GLN A 551 -4.40 18.39 -10.91
CA GLN A 551 -3.09 18.79 -11.41
C GLN A 551 -2.64 17.94 -12.61
N GLN A 552 -2.86 16.63 -12.57
CA GLN A 552 -2.56 15.75 -13.70
C GLN A 552 -3.37 16.13 -14.94
N GLN A 553 -4.68 16.33 -14.81
CA GLN A 553 -5.54 16.75 -15.92
C GLN A 553 -5.14 18.10 -16.50
N GLN A 554 -4.82 19.08 -15.66
CA GLN A 554 -4.30 20.36 -16.15
C GLN A 554 -2.99 20.15 -16.92
N GLN A 555 -2.07 19.35 -16.39
CA GLN A 555 -0.78 19.12 -17.03
C GLN A 555 -0.90 18.36 -18.36
N GLU A 556 -1.87 17.46 -18.51
CA GLU A 556 -2.22 16.81 -19.77
C GLU A 556 -2.84 17.79 -20.77
N LEU A 557 -3.79 18.63 -20.33
CA LEU A 557 -4.41 19.67 -21.16
C LEU A 557 -3.40 20.72 -21.66
N TRP A 558 -2.47 21.15 -20.79
CA TRP A 558 -1.39 22.05 -21.17
C TRP A 558 -0.37 21.37 -22.09
N GLY A 559 -0.12 20.06 -21.90
CA GLY A 559 0.71 19.24 -22.78
C GLY A 559 0.12 19.12 -24.19
N GLU A 560 -1.18 18.86 -24.31
CA GLU A 560 -1.90 18.78 -25.59
C GLU A 560 -2.03 20.15 -26.28
N ALA A 561 -2.27 21.23 -25.52
CA ALA A 561 -2.29 22.60 -26.04
C ALA A 561 -0.92 23.03 -26.60
N SER A 562 0.18 22.57 -25.99
CA SER A 562 1.54 22.79 -26.50
C SER A 562 1.94 21.89 -27.67
N ALA A 563 1.20 20.79 -27.90
CA ALA A 563 1.44 19.82 -28.97
C ALA A 563 0.51 19.99 -30.19
N SER A 564 -0.39 20.97 -30.17
CA SER A 564 -1.29 21.27 -31.29
C SER A 564 -0.61 22.21 -32.29
N PRO A 565 -0.28 21.79 -33.53
CA PRO A 565 0.17 22.75 -34.53
C PRO A 565 -1.02 23.65 -34.91
N LEU A 566 -0.85 24.96 -34.76
CA LEU A 566 -1.81 25.95 -35.22
C LEU A 566 -2.22 25.65 -36.67
N SER A 567 -3.50 25.35 -36.86
CA SER A 567 -4.14 25.14 -38.16
C SER A 567 -3.98 26.39 -39.03
N ARG A 568 -3.20 26.29 -40.12
CA ARG A 568 -3.18 27.30 -41.19
C ARG A 568 -4.53 27.28 -41.93
N PRO A 569 -5.14 28.43 -42.22
CA PRO A 569 -6.31 28.50 -43.07
C PRO A 569 -5.92 28.68 -44.55
N TRP A 570 -6.63 27.95 -45.42
CA TRP A 570 -6.74 28.04 -46.89
C TRP A 570 -5.75 27.25 -47.77
N PRO A 571 -6.26 26.46 -48.74
CA PRO A 571 -5.45 25.72 -49.72
C PRO A 571 -5.18 26.57 -50.96
N SER A 572 -3.98 26.44 -51.54
CA SER A 572 -3.69 26.85 -52.92
C SER A 572 -3.54 25.61 -53.81
N PRO A 573 -3.88 25.68 -55.12
CA PRO A 573 -4.10 24.50 -55.96
C PRO A 573 -2.79 23.90 -56.51
N PRO A 574 -2.83 22.66 -57.05
CA PRO A 574 -1.63 21.87 -57.33
C PRO A 574 -1.04 22.19 -58.71
N GLN A 575 0.29 22.32 -58.80
CA GLN A 575 1.01 22.24 -60.08
C GLN A 575 2.29 21.38 -59.95
N THR A 576 2.16 20.17 -60.51
CA THR A 576 3.08 19.39 -61.37
C THR A 576 4.61 19.61 -61.35
N LEU A 577 5.35 18.49 -61.15
CA LEU A 577 6.53 17.94 -61.89
C LEU A 577 7.59 18.94 -62.42
N SER A 578 8.92 18.78 -62.30
CA SER A 578 9.85 17.73 -61.84
C SER A 578 11.30 18.35 -61.90
N PRO A 579 12.40 17.56 -61.85
CA PRO A 579 13.58 17.82 -61.02
C PRO A 579 14.57 18.84 -61.61
N ASP A 580 15.46 19.42 -60.79
CA ASP A 580 16.89 19.53 -61.09
C ASP A 580 17.69 20.17 -59.94
N GLU A 581 18.99 19.92 -60.04
CA GLU A 581 20.11 20.02 -59.11
C GLU A 581 20.33 21.39 -58.45
N GLU A 582 20.86 21.36 -57.23
CA GLU A 582 22.15 21.97 -56.83
C GLU A 582 22.16 22.38 -55.33
N LYS A 583 23.04 21.71 -54.57
CA LYS A 583 23.74 22.25 -53.39
C LYS A 583 25.04 22.91 -53.89
N PRO A 584 25.83 23.66 -53.09
CA PRO A 584 25.74 24.03 -51.67
C PRO A 584 25.92 25.57 -51.46
N CYS A 585 25.89 26.15 -50.25
CA CYS A 585 27.12 26.56 -49.53
C CYS A 585 26.74 27.44 -48.30
N TRP A 586 27.16 27.00 -47.10
CA TRP A 586 27.75 27.72 -45.95
C TRP A 586 27.36 29.20 -45.71
N SER A 587 26.86 29.62 -44.54
CA SER A 587 27.59 29.78 -43.25
C SER A 587 26.65 30.60 -42.33
N SER A 588 26.40 30.18 -41.09
CA SER A 588 27.06 30.59 -39.83
C SER A 588 26.28 31.63 -39.02
N ASP A 589 26.20 31.30 -37.73
CA ASP A 589 26.00 32.14 -36.55
C ASP A 589 24.62 32.71 -36.23
N GLY A 590 24.18 32.43 -34.99
CA GLY A 590 23.08 33.17 -34.36
C GLY A 590 22.20 32.40 -33.39
N SER A 591 22.81 31.76 -32.39
CA SER A 591 22.30 31.43 -31.05
C SER A 591 20.79 31.55 -30.72
N SER A 592 20.25 30.43 -30.22
CA SER A 592 18.98 30.21 -29.47
C SER A 592 17.79 29.75 -30.34
N PRO A 593 16.88 28.85 -29.85
CA PRO A 593 16.44 28.74 -28.46
C PRO A 593 16.25 27.30 -27.91
N ALA A 594 15.96 27.26 -26.60
CA ALA A 594 15.09 26.31 -25.91
C ALA A 594 14.94 24.87 -26.46
N SER A 595 15.25 23.86 -25.64
CA SER A 595 14.27 22.86 -25.20
C SER A 595 14.95 21.74 -24.41
N SER A 596 14.34 21.39 -23.27
CA SER A 596 14.75 20.31 -22.39
C SER A 596 14.32 18.96 -22.98
N PRO A 597 15.15 17.89 -22.95
CA PRO A 597 14.66 16.54 -23.22
C PRO A 597 14.06 15.95 -21.93
N ARG A 598 12.88 16.43 -21.54
CA ARG A 598 11.99 15.72 -20.59
C ARG A 598 10.98 14.93 -21.42
N GLN A 599 11.35 13.72 -21.83
CA GLN A 599 10.47 12.58 -22.11
C GLN A 599 11.25 11.54 -22.91
N GLN A 600 11.92 10.60 -22.22
CA GLN A 600 12.25 9.28 -22.83
C GLN A 600 12.77 8.21 -21.86
N TRP A 601 12.99 8.52 -20.57
CA TRP A 601 13.62 7.55 -19.66
C TRP A 601 12.68 6.69 -18.79
N ARG A 602 11.36 6.64 -19.05
CA ARG A 602 10.43 5.82 -18.26
C ARG A 602 10.21 4.38 -18.77
N ALA A 603 10.69 4.01 -19.95
CA ALA A 603 10.40 2.70 -20.55
C ALA A 603 11.50 1.64 -20.40
N GLN A 604 12.77 2.01 -20.15
CA GLN A 604 13.89 1.07 -20.30
C GLN A 604 14.24 0.20 -19.08
N ARG A 605 13.58 0.35 -17.92
CA ARG A 605 14.04 -0.34 -16.70
C ARG A 605 13.34 -1.68 -16.40
N THR A 606 12.51 -2.20 -17.29
CA THR A 606 11.78 -3.48 -17.07
C THR A 606 11.82 -4.49 -18.21
N GLN A 607 12.64 -4.28 -19.24
CA GLN A 607 12.89 -5.29 -20.28
C GLN A 607 14.39 -5.44 -20.53
N SER A 608 15.07 -6.26 -19.72
CA SER A 608 16.34 -6.89 -20.09
C SER A 608 16.76 -7.91 -19.04
N LEU A 609 16.16 -9.10 -19.02
CA LEU A 609 16.73 -10.26 -18.32
C LEU A 609 16.37 -11.58 -19.04
N PHE A 610 17.06 -11.82 -20.15
CA PHE A 610 17.55 -13.15 -20.54
C PHE A 610 18.83 -12.92 -21.35
N PRO A 611 20.03 -13.32 -20.87
CA PRO A 611 21.14 -13.56 -21.77
C PRO A 611 20.91 -14.91 -22.43
N GLY A 612 20.64 -14.89 -23.74
CA GLY A 612 20.66 -16.09 -24.56
C GLY A 612 22.08 -16.63 -24.73
N GLY A 613 22.16 -17.95 -24.81
CA GLY A 613 23.15 -18.67 -25.62
C GLY A 613 24.61 -18.63 -25.17
N PHE A 614 25.04 -19.70 -24.52
CA PHE A 614 26.42 -20.18 -24.58
C PHE A 614 26.88 -20.27 -26.05
N GLN A 615 27.98 -19.62 -26.42
CA GLN A 615 28.85 -20.01 -27.51
C GLN A 615 30.30 -19.96 -27.01
N GLU A 616 30.96 -21.12 -27.03
CA GLU A 616 32.41 -21.29 -26.83
C GLU A 616 33.18 -20.58 -27.95
N PRO A 617 34.39 -20.04 -27.67
CA PRO A 617 35.31 -19.66 -28.73
C PRO A 617 36.15 -20.88 -29.14
N THR A 618 35.97 -21.33 -30.37
CA THR A 618 36.90 -22.25 -31.03
C THR A 618 38.09 -21.46 -31.55
N ASP A 619 39.27 -21.75 -31.02
CA ASP A 619 40.55 -21.32 -31.60
C ASP A 619 40.72 -21.96 -32.98
N THR A 620 40.97 -21.13 -34.01
CA THR A 620 41.62 -21.60 -35.24
C THR A 620 42.76 -20.67 -35.61
N GLN A 621 43.94 -21.19 -35.31
CA GLN A 621 45.26 -20.73 -35.71
C GLN A 621 45.44 -20.98 -37.22
N LYS A 622 45.82 -19.97 -37.99
CA LYS A 622 46.56 -20.14 -39.24
C LYS A 622 47.52 -18.97 -39.46
N GLU A 623 48.78 -19.34 -39.59
CA GLU A 623 49.98 -18.51 -39.71
C GLU A 623 50.04 -17.59 -40.94
N PRO A 624 50.95 -16.58 -40.93
CA PRO A 624 51.03 -15.52 -41.92
C PRO A 624 51.99 -15.83 -43.08
N GLY A 625 51.68 -15.33 -44.27
CA GLY A 625 52.58 -15.30 -45.42
C GLY A 625 53.46 -14.05 -45.43
N GLN A 626 54.75 -14.28 -45.59
CA GLN A 626 55.88 -13.34 -45.65
C GLN A 626 55.81 -12.30 -46.78
N ALA A 627 56.42 -11.13 -46.54
CA ALA A 627 57.51 -10.61 -47.37
C ALA A 627 58.22 -9.40 -46.70
N THR A 628 59.52 -9.60 -46.41
CA THR A 628 60.70 -8.71 -46.67
C THR A 628 60.49 -7.19 -46.62
N SER A 629 61.22 -6.33 -45.89
CA SER A 629 62.66 -6.18 -45.58
C SER A 629 62.94 -4.68 -45.75
N THR A 630 63.55 -3.99 -44.78
CA THR A 630 64.76 -3.16 -44.94
C THR A 630 65.04 -2.43 -43.64
N ASP A 631 66.29 -2.66 -43.21
CA ASP A 631 67.20 -1.94 -42.32
C ASP A 631 66.89 -1.75 -40.83
#